data_AF-A0A926H9G7-F1
#
_entry.id   AF-A0A926H9G7-F1
#
_cell.length_a   1.000
_cell.length_b   1.000
_cell.length_c   1.000
_cell.angle_alpha   90.00
_cell.angle_beta   90.00
_cell.angle_gamma   90.00
#
_symmetry.space_group_name_H-M   'P 1'
#
loop_
_entity.id
_entity.type
_entity.pdbx_description
1 polymer ?
#
loop_
_entity_poly.entity_id
_entity_poly.type
_entity_poly.pdbx_seq_one_letter_code
_entity_poly.pdbx_strand_id
1 'polypeptide(L)'
;MNRIARMASAVAAVAAVVLASVSPVAAQAPTSFTLQPGGKAVVTFEAFCTEFGQVFPSAVQLPDGVVAEPARSALAYGVGKNYNGDAAQALQLQYAIWQTLGTTNSPKGDATAQDVLTNGKTAPVAPQGTSVVDAAAANQVTLTLDSWQPIGPKVQITPTASDNFYGRGQITIENTSQQAVTLFMPVGTRFPATNAAQQTMAGYATNAQVTNPQAAADPAPAQLPSTSGGALNALLPLLALGLLALGGTLHLARRVNSR
;
A
#
# COMPACT_ATOMS: atom_id res chain seq x y z
N MET A 1 2.19 67.69 18.82
CA MET A 1 2.78 67.08 17.61
C MET A 1 3.34 65.69 17.95
N ASN A 2 2.66 64.66 17.45
CA ASN A 2 3.06 63.27 17.18
C ASN A 2 3.79 62.42 18.23
N ARG A 3 3.02 61.72 19.09
CA ARG A 3 3.45 60.51 19.82
C ARG A 3 2.43 59.34 19.78
N ILE A 4 1.51 59.31 18.80
CA ILE A 4 0.42 58.30 18.72
C ILE A 4 0.51 57.50 17.39
N ALA A 5 1.71 57.10 16.97
CA ALA A 5 1.88 56.36 15.71
C ALA A 5 3.03 55.33 15.76
N ARG A 6 3.19 54.63 16.88
CA ARG A 6 4.16 53.53 17.01
C ARG A 6 3.65 52.40 17.90
N MET A 7 2.40 51.95 17.70
CA MET A 7 1.86 50.76 18.38
C MET A 7 0.80 50.08 17.49
N ALA A 8 1.19 49.58 16.31
CA ALA A 8 0.28 48.82 15.46
C ALA A 8 0.99 47.81 14.54
N SER A 9 2.11 47.21 14.97
CA SER A 9 2.84 46.25 14.12
C SER A 9 3.56 45.16 14.94
N ALA A 10 2.88 44.56 15.92
CA ALA A 10 3.49 43.52 16.76
C ALA A 10 2.56 42.35 17.15
N VAL A 11 1.46 42.10 16.41
CA VAL A 11 0.52 41.00 16.74
C VAL A 11 0.16 40.13 15.52
N ALA A 12 0.94 40.15 14.44
CA ALA A 12 0.64 39.37 13.22
C ALA A 12 1.79 38.47 12.74
N ALA A 13 2.66 38.01 13.65
CA ALA A 13 3.83 37.19 13.30
C ALA A 13 4.05 35.98 14.23
N VAL A 14 2.99 35.43 14.83
CA VAL A 14 3.06 34.22 15.69
C VAL A 14 2.08 33.11 15.25
N ALA A 15 1.44 33.24 14.09
CA ALA A 15 0.49 32.25 13.57
C ALA A 15 0.97 31.50 12.32
N ALA A 16 2.29 31.44 12.07
CA ALA A 16 2.87 30.90 10.85
C ALA A 16 3.98 29.84 11.06
N VAL A 17 4.04 29.18 12.23
CA VAL A 17 5.13 28.22 12.54
C VAL A 17 4.62 26.89 13.16
N VAL A 18 3.46 26.38 12.73
CA VAL A 18 3.10 24.96 13.02
C VAL A 18 2.38 24.32 11.83
N LEU A 19 2.93 24.48 10.63
CA LEU A 19 2.79 23.44 9.60
C LEU A 19 3.98 22.51 9.77
N ALA A 20 4.02 21.80 10.90
CA ALA A 20 4.86 20.62 11.00
C ALA A 20 4.35 19.67 9.93
N SER A 21 5.19 19.43 8.92
CA SER A 21 5.03 18.38 7.94
C SER A 21 4.90 17.06 8.71
N VAL A 22 3.68 16.67 9.06
CA VAL A 22 3.38 15.30 9.44
C VAL A 22 3.66 14.48 8.19
N SER A 23 4.89 13.97 8.09
CA SER A 23 5.20 12.89 7.16
C SER A 23 4.14 11.82 7.40
N PRO A 24 3.40 11.39 6.37
CA PRO A 24 2.44 10.32 6.56
C PRO A 24 3.19 9.16 7.19
N VAL A 25 2.75 8.74 8.37
CA VAL A 25 3.15 7.45 8.95
C VAL A 25 2.92 6.45 7.84
N ALA A 26 4.00 5.85 7.33
CA ALA A 26 3.91 4.88 6.26
C ALA A 26 2.96 3.78 6.74
N ALA A 27 1.75 3.76 6.19
CA ALA A 27 0.78 2.73 6.50
C ALA A 27 1.46 1.40 6.19
N GLN A 28 1.56 0.54 7.19
CA GLN A 28 2.10 -0.81 7.03
C GLN A 28 1.36 -1.46 5.86
N ALA A 29 2.11 -1.99 4.88
CA ALA A 29 1.55 -2.55 3.66
C ALA A 29 0.41 -3.54 3.97
N PRO A 30 -0.63 -3.65 3.10
CA PRO A 30 -1.58 -4.74 3.20
C PRO A 30 -0.83 -6.06 3.33
N THR A 31 -1.14 -6.83 4.37
CA THR A 31 -0.50 -8.12 4.63
C THR A 31 -0.74 -9.12 3.49
N SER A 32 -1.83 -8.97 2.75
CA SER A 32 -2.10 -9.69 1.51
C SER A 32 -2.87 -8.82 0.52
N PHE A 33 -2.81 -9.17 -0.76
CA PHE A 33 -3.54 -8.50 -1.84
C PHE A 33 -4.01 -9.51 -2.89
N THR A 34 -5.12 -9.23 -3.56
CA THR A 34 -5.70 -10.13 -4.56
C THR A 34 -5.56 -9.56 -5.97
N LEU A 35 -5.03 -10.38 -6.88
CA LEU A 35 -4.94 -10.08 -8.30
C LEU A 35 -5.98 -10.92 -9.06
N GLN A 36 -6.83 -10.25 -9.84
CA GLN A 36 -7.67 -10.90 -10.85
C GLN A 36 -6.79 -11.43 -11.99
N PRO A 37 -7.30 -12.32 -12.89
CA PRO A 37 -6.57 -12.68 -14.10
C PRO A 37 -6.11 -11.44 -14.89
N GLY A 38 -4.83 -11.35 -15.24
CA GLY A 38 -4.22 -10.17 -15.86
C GLY A 38 -4.03 -8.97 -14.93
N GLY A 39 -4.37 -9.10 -13.64
CA GLY A 39 -4.12 -8.11 -12.59
C GLY A 39 -2.64 -7.92 -12.30
N LYS A 40 -2.27 -6.70 -11.92
CA LYS A 40 -0.90 -6.33 -11.55
C LYS A 40 -0.86 -5.72 -10.15
N ALA A 41 0.24 -5.94 -9.44
CA ALA A 41 0.60 -5.18 -8.25
C ALA A 41 2.03 -4.65 -8.35
N VAL A 42 2.23 -3.39 -8.00
CA VAL A 42 3.56 -2.83 -7.73
C VAL A 42 3.80 -2.89 -6.23
N VAL A 43 4.76 -3.71 -5.81
CA VAL A 43 5.15 -3.87 -4.41
C VAL A 43 6.45 -3.12 -4.16
N THR A 44 6.39 -2.10 -3.31
CA THR A 44 7.59 -1.46 -2.76
C THR A 44 8.09 -2.27 -1.58
N PHE A 45 9.38 -2.55 -1.55
CA PHE A 45 10.01 -3.33 -0.49
C PHE A 45 11.26 -2.66 0.03
N GLU A 46 11.59 -2.94 1.28
CA GLU A 46 12.90 -2.64 1.85
C GLU A 46 13.58 -3.95 2.23
N ALA A 47 14.90 -3.96 2.20
CA ALA A 47 15.66 -5.16 2.50
C ALA A 47 16.98 -4.84 3.22
N PHE A 48 17.32 -5.71 4.16
CA PHE A 48 18.52 -5.63 4.99
C PHE A 48 19.54 -6.68 4.56
N CYS A 49 20.81 -6.33 4.66
CA CYS A 49 21.95 -7.18 4.36
C CYS A 49 22.00 -8.44 5.26
N THR A 50 22.37 -9.62 4.71
CA THR A 50 22.48 -10.86 5.52
C THR A 50 23.91 -11.34 5.78
N GLU A 51 24.92 -10.89 5.03
CA GLU A 51 26.31 -11.36 5.16
C GLU A 51 27.28 -10.25 5.57
N PHE A 52 27.51 -10.10 6.89
CA PHE A 52 28.46 -9.12 7.40
C PHE A 52 29.84 -9.21 6.73
N GLY A 53 30.39 -8.05 6.34
CA GLY A 53 31.71 -7.92 5.71
C GLY A 53 31.74 -7.99 4.19
N GLN A 54 30.64 -8.39 3.54
CA GLN A 54 30.51 -8.30 2.08
C GLN A 54 29.99 -6.92 1.63
N VAL A 55 30.14 -6.62 0.35
CA VAL A 55 29.74 -5.32 -0.23
C VAL A 55 28.23 -5.27 -0.44
N PHE A 56 27.63 -4.10 -0.29
CA PHE A 56 26.21 -3.88 -0.61
C PHE A 56 25.95 -4.18 -2.09
N PRO A 57 24.85 -4.86 -2.44
CA PRO A 57 24.56 -5.18 -3.83
C PRO A 57 24.24 -3.92 -4.64
N SER A 58 24.97 -3.71 -5.73
CA SER A 58 24.65 -2.67 -6.73
C SER A 58 23.36 -3.00 -7.50
N ALA A 59 22.99 -4.28 -7.56
CA ALA A 59 21.72 -4.78 -8.08
C ALA A 59 21.37 -6.10 -7.39
N VAL A 60 20.09 -6.39 -7.27
CA VAL A 60 19.57 -7.66 -6.74
C VAL A 60 18.86 -8.44 -7.85
N GLN A 61 18.75 -9.75 -7.67
CA GLN A 61 17.94 -10.64 -8.49
C GLN A 61 16.49 -10.65 -7.98
N LEU A 62 15.58 -11.21 -8.78
CA LEU A 62 14.22 -11.52 -8.32
C LEU A 62 14.26 -12.49 -7.13
N PRO A 63 13.24 -12.45 -6.25
CA PRO A 63 13.27 -13.26 -5.05
C PRO A 63 13.13 -14.74 -5.36
N ASP A 64 13.91 -15.57 -4.67
CA ASP A 64 14.04 -17.01 -4.93
C ASP A 64 13.77 -17.87 -3.68
N GLY A 65 13.33 -17.25 -2.59
CA GLY A 65 13.11 -17.94 -1.32
C GLY A 65 12.88 -16.98 -0.16
N VAL A 66 13.12 -17.50 1.04
CA VAL A 66 13.19 -16.72 2.28
C VAL A 66 14.53 -16.99 2.97
N VAL A 67 15.03 -16.02 3.72
CA VAL A 67 16.26 -16.17 4.51
C VAL A 67 16.02 -17.04 5.76
N ALA A 68 17.09 -17.35 6.49
CA ALA A 68 17.01 -18.16 7.71
C ALA A 68 16.06 -17.55 8.77
N GLU A 69 15.35 -18.41 9.50
CA GLU A 69 14.32 -18.01 10.47
C GLU A 69 14.78 -17.00 11.54
N PRO A 70 16.00 -17.07 12.10
CA PRO A 70 16.47 -16.07 13.06
C PRO A 70 16.47 -14.65 12.49
N ALA A 71 16.94 -14.48 11.24
CA ALA A 71 16.91 -13.18 10.57
C ALA A 71 15.48 -12.73 10.24
N ARG A 72 14.60 -13.65 9.83
CA ARG A 72 13.18 -13.35 9.59
C ARG A 72 12.48 -12.85 10.85
N SER A 73 12.73 -13.50 11.98
CA SER A 73 12.13 -13.16 13.28
C SER A 73 12.64 -11.81 13.79
N ALA A 74 13.96 -11.57 13.69
CA ALA A 74 14.57 -10.29 14.02
C ALA A 74 14.01 -9.15 13.16
N LEU A 75 13.94 -9.36 11.84
CA LEU A 75 13.41 -8.37 10.90
C LEU A 75 11.92 -8.09 11.16
N ALA A 76 11.10 -9.12 11.36
CA ALA A 76 9.68 -8.95 11.66
C ALA A 76 9.45 -8.16 12.94
N TYR A 77 10.21 -8.46 14.00
CA TYR A 77 10.13 -7.74 15.26
C TYR A 77 10.57 -6.26 15.11
N GLY A 78 11.71 -6.01 14.44
CA GLY A 78 12.21 -4.66 14.22
C GLY A 78 11.28 -3.79 13.38
N VAL A 79 10.73 -4.35 12.29
CA VAL A 79 9.73 -3.67 11.45
C VAL A 79 8.44 -3.41 12.24
N GLY A 80 7.97 -4.39 13.04
CA GLY A 80 6.80 -4.20 13.91
C GLY A 80 6.98 -3.12 14.98
N LYS A 81 8.22 -2.82 15.36
CA LYS A 81 8.60 -1.71 16.25
C LYS A 81 8.91 -0.41 15.51
N ASN A 82 8.84 -0.40 14.18
CA ASN A 82 9.22 0.71 13.31
C ASN A 82 10.70 1.14 13.46
N TYR A 83 11.61 0.21 13.79
CA TYR A 83 13.04 0.53 13.87
C TYR A 83 13.66 0.86 12.50
N ASN A 84 12.97 0.57 11.40
CA ASN A 84 13.34 0.99 10.05
C ASN A 84 12.94 2.45 9.73
N GLY A 85 12.15 3.11 10.59
CA GLY A 85 11.68 4.48 10.37
C GLY A 85 12.75 5.56 10.59
N ASP A 86 13.86 5.21 11.24
CA ASP A 86 15.01 6.07 11.49
C ASP A 86 16.31 5.35 11.10
N ALA A 87 17.27 6.06 10.52
CA ALA A 87 18.50 5.45 10.00
C ALA A 87 19.40 4.88 11.11
N ALA A 88 19.44 5.50 12.28
CA ALA A 88 20.24 4.98 13.40
C ALA A 88 19.59 3.72 13.98
N GLN A 89 18.27 3.70 14.13
CA GLN A 89 17.55 2.49 14.54
C GLN A 89 17.62 1.37 13.50
N ALA A 90 17.58 1.70 12.21
CA ALA A 90 17.70 0.73 11.12
C ALA A 90 19.09 0.06 11.16
N LEU A 91 20.13 0.83 11.47
CA LEU A 91 21.48 0.28 11.68
C LEU A 91 21.53 -0.68 12.87
N GLN A 92 20.84 -0.36 13.97
CA GLN A 92 20.75 -1.27 15.12
C GLN A 92 20.00 -2.56 14.78
N LEU A 93 18.94 -2.47 13.98
CA LEU A 93 18.24 -3.64 13.46
C LEU A 93 19.17 -4.49 12.58
N GLN A 94 19.97 -3.87 11.72
CA GLN A 94 20.97 -4.57 10.91
C GLN A 94 22.00 -5.33 11.77
N TYR A 95 22.52 -4.70 12.82
CA TYR A 95 23.45 -5.34 13.75
C TYR A 95 22.82 -6.54 14.46
N ALA A 96 21.54 -6.46 14.83
CA ALA A 96 20.83 -7.60 15.37
C ALA A 96 20.67 -8.73 14.34
N ILE A 97 20.28 -8.42 13.10
CA ILE A 97 20.13 -9.42 12.02
C ILE A 97 21.44 -10.19 11.82
N TRP A 98 22.56 -9.51 11.65
CA TRP A 98 23.87 -10.15 11.51
C TRP A 98 24.23 -11.05 12.71
N GLN A 99 24.00 -10.57 13.93
CA GLN A 99 24.23 -11.37 15.14
C GLN A 99 23.30 -12.60 15.22
N THR A 100 22.03 -12.50 14.82
CA THR A 100 21.13 -13.68 14.79
C THR A 100 21.56 -14.73 13.76
N LEU A 101 22.29 -14.33 12.72
CA LEU A 101 22.88 -15.22 11.72
C LEU A 101 24.25 -15.78 12.15
N GLY A 102 24.73 -15.43 13.34
CA GLY A 102 25.99 -15.94 13.88
C GLY A 102 27.24 -15.37 13.21
N THR A 103 27.15 -14.20 12.56
CA THR A 103 28.32 -13.57 11.93
C THR A 103 29.35 -13.18 12.98
N THR A 104 30.61 -13.51 12.75
CA THR A 104 31.71 -13.09 13.63
C THR A 104 32.07 -11.62 13.38
N ASN A 105 32.50 -10.92 14.42
CA ASN A 105 32.99 -9.52 14.36
C ASN A 105 31.98 -8.47 13.89
N SER A 106 30.70 -8.81 13.68
CA SER A 106 29.66 -7.80 13.47
C SER A 106 29.52 -6.94 14.73
N PRO A 107 29.28 -5.62 14.60
CA PRO A 107 29.01 -4.77 15.75
C PRO A 107 27.87 -5.33 16.61
N LYS A 108 28.02 -5.24 17.94
CA LYS A 108 26.99 -5.73 18.88
C LYS A 108 25.71 -4.88 18.88
N GLY A 109 25.83 -3.64 18.43
CA GLY A 109 24.80 -2.63 18.61
C GLY A 109 24.53 -2.31 20.09
N ASP A 110 23.58 -1.42 20.28
CA ASP A 110 23.18 -0.83 21.55
C ASP A 110 21.77 -1.33 21.93
N ALA A 111 21.03 -0.59 22.77
CA ALA A 111 19.79 -1.08 23.38
C ALA A 111 18.77 -1.59 22.36
N THR A 112 18.63 -0.93 21.21
CA THR A 112 17.74 -1.36 20.12
C THR A 112 18.14 -2.72 19.55
N ALA A 113 19.44 -2.95 19.29
CA ALA A 113 19.90 -4.24 18.79
C ALA A 113 19.70 -5.35 19.83
N GLN A 114 19.98 -5.05 21.11
CA GLN A 114 19.78 -5.99 22.21
C GLN A 114 18.30 -6.34 22.45
N ASP A 115 17.40 -5.38 22.25
CA ASP A 115 15.96 -5.60 22.29
C ASP A 115 15.52 -6.59 21.20
N VAL A 116 15.98 -6.40 19.95
CA VAL A 116 15.70 -7.33 18.84
C VAL A 116 16.26 -8.73 19.14
N LEU A 117 17.49 -8.84 19.64
CA LEU A 117 18.10 -10.14 19.98
C LEU A 117 17.36 -10.86 21.11
N THR A 118 16.82 -10.12 22.06
CA THR A 118 16.11 -10.68 23.22
C THR A 118 14.70 -11.11 22.85
N ASN A 119 13.98 -10.25 22.13
CA ASN A 119 12.53 -10.33 21.93
C ASN A 119 12.12 -10.74 20.51
N GLY A 120 12.98 -10.57 19.51
CA GLY A 120 12.75 -10.90 18.10
C GLY A 120 12.93 -12.38 17.74
N LYS A 121 12.40 -13.27 18.58
CA LYS A 121 12.53 -14.73 18.45
C LYS A 121 11.30 -15.43 17.88
N THR A 122 10.21 -14.68 17.69
CA THR A 122 8.96 -15.23 17.20
C THR A 122 8.95 -15.20 15.68
N ALA A 123 8.74 -16.36 15.06
CA ALA A 123 8.61 -16.45 13.62
C ALA A 123 7.44 -15.56 13.12
N PRO A 124 7.62 -14.81 12.01
CA PRO A 124 6.55 -14.00 11.46
C PRO A 124 5.38 -14.87 11.02
N VAL A 125 4.17 -14.50 11.46
CA VAL A 125 2.94 -15.14 11.01
C VAL A 125 2.72 -14.81 9.54
N ALA A 126 2.58 -15.85 8.71
CA ALA A 126 2.25 -15.68 7.31
C ALA A 126 0.79 -15.19 7.18
N PRO A 127 0.53 -14.11 6.41
CA PRO A 127 -0.82 -13.72 6.02
C PRO A 127 -1.54 -14.82 5.24
N GLN A 128 -2.87 -14.71 5.14
CA GLN A 128 -3.65 -15.61 4.28
C GLN A 128 -3.29 -15.39 2.80
N GLY A 129 -3.15 -16.48 2.05
CA GLY A 129 -2.83 -16.47 0.62
C GLY A 129 -1.61 -17.32 0.29
N THR A 130 -1.09 -17.14 -0.92
CA THR A 130 0.14 -17.77 -1.42
C THR A 130 1.27 -16.76 -1.34
N SER A 131 2.49 -17.18 -0.98
CA SER A 131 3.62 -16.26 -1.04
C SER A 131 3.93 -15.88 -2.49
N VAL A 132 4.40 -14.66 -2.74
CA VAL A 132 4.81 -14.23 -4.10
C VAL A 132 5.91 -15.11 -4.68
N VAL A 133 6.76 -15.69 -3.82
CA VAL A 133 7.82 -16.62 -4.23
C VAL A 133 7.21 -17.95 -4.68
N ASP A 134 6.30 -18.53 -3.90
CA ASP A 134 5.65 -19.80 -4.25
C ASP A 134 4.75 -19.65 -5.49
N ALA A 135 4.04 -18.53 -5.61
CA ALA A 135 3.20 -18.23 -6.77
C ALA A 135 4.05 -18.09 -8.06
N ALA A 136 5.22 -17.47 -7.97
CA ALA A 136 6.15 -17.36 -9.10
C ALA A 136 6.73 -18.73 -9.47
N ALA A 137 7.16 -19.53 -8.49
CA ALA A 137 7.65 -20.89 -8.71
C ALA A 137 6.58 -21.80 -9.33
N ALA A 138 5.31 -21.58 -9.00
CA ALA A 138 4.16 -22.28 -9.56
C ALA A 138 3.68 -21.70 -10.92
N ASN A 139 4.36 -20.70 -11.49
CA ASN A 139 3.98 -19.98 -12.72
C ASN A 139 2.57 -19.36 -12.67
N GLN A 140 2.07 -19.04 -11.48
CA GLN A 140 0.79 -18.32 -11.31
C GLN A 140 0.95 -16.82 -11.53
N VAL A 141 2.16 -16.31 -11.29
CA VAL A 141 2.51 -14.91 -11.51
C VAL A 141 3.86 -14.79 -12.20
N THR A 142 4.10 -13.66 -12.85
CA THR A 142 5.42 -13.20 -13.27
C THR A 142 5.88 -12.07 -12.36
N LEU A 143 7.20 -12.00 -12.12
CA LEU A 143 7.83 -10.97 -11.32
C LEU A 143 8.79 -10.16 -12.21
N THR A 144 8.80 -8.84 -12.05
CA THR A 144 9.78 -7.94 -12.69
C THR A 144 10.36 -7.03 -11.62
N LEU A 145 11.69 -6.91 -11.57
CA LEU A 145 12.37 -5.97 -10.67
C LEU A 145 12.44 -4.61 -11.38
N ASP A 146 11.69 -3.63 -10.87
CA ASP A 146 11.57 -2.32 -11.48
C ASP A 146 12.67 -1.37 -11.01
N SER A 147 13.06 -1.46 -9.74
CA SER A 147 14.11 -0.59 -9.15
C SER A 147 14.78 -1.23 -7.94
N TRP A 148 16.02 -0.80 -7.68
CA TRP A 148 16.80 -1.11 -6.49
C TRP A 148 17.77 0.03 -6.20
N GLN A 149 17.81 0.49 -4.95
CA GLN A 149 18.75 1.53 -4.52
C GLN A 149 19.04 1.43 -3.01
N PRO A 150 20.26 1.77 -2.56
CA PRO A 150 20.55 1.88 -1.14
C PRO A 150 19.73 3.01 -0.50
N ILE A 151 19.47 2.88 0.80
CA ILE A 151 18.86 3.94 1.62
C ILE A 151 19.71 4.16 2.88
N GLY A 152 19.69 5.39 3.39
CA GLY A 152 20.46 5.77 4.58
C GLY A 152 21.97 6.00 4.34
N PRO A 153 22.73 6.28 5.41
CA PRO A 153 24.16 6.54 5.33
C PRO A 153 24.97 5.25 5.19
N LYS A 154 26.18 5.37 4.62
CA LYS A 154 27.18 4.30 4.66
C LYS A 154 27.68 4.10 6.08
N VAL A 155 27.94 2.85 6.43
CA VAL A 155 28.46 2.43 7.73
C VAL A 155 29.69 1.57 7.54
N GLN A 156 30.56 1.54 8.55
CA GLN A 156 31.76 0.72 8.51
C GLN A 156 31.39 -0.77 8.54
N ILE A 157 31.75 -1.50 7.48
CA ILE A 157 31.50 -2.95 7.34
C ILE A 157 32.78 -3.78 7.48
N THR A 158 33.95 -3.16 7.32
CA THR A 158 35.27 -3.74 7.61
C THR A 158 36.20 -2.67 8.18
N PRO A 159 37.40 -3.00 8.69
CA PRO A 159 38.36 -1.99 9.17
C PRO A 159 38.74 -0.92 8.14
N THR A 160 38.60 -1.20 6.84
CA THR A 160 39.04 -0.34 5.74
C THR A 160 37.93 0.08 4.78
N ALA A 161 36.69 -0.40 4.96
CA ALA A 161 35.59 -0.14 4.04
C ALA A 161 34.30 0.27 4.76
N SER A 162 33.59 1.21 4.15
CA SER A 162 32.23 1.62 4.54
C SER A 162 31.28 1.47 3.36
N ASP A 163 30.09 0.96 3.62
CA ASP A 163 29.07 0.73 2.61
C ASP A 163 27.66 0.85 3.19
N ASN A 164 26.65 0.83 2.33
CA ASN A 164 25.25 0.77 2.73
C ASN A 164 24.93 -0.59 3.35
N PHE A 165 23.85 -0.64 4.12
CA PHE A 165 23.44 -1.85 4.83
C PHE A 165 21.99 -2.25 4.59
N TYR A 166 21.21 -1.38 3.97
CA TYR A 166 19.83 -1.64 3.62
C TYR A 166 19.44 -0.83 2.38
N GLY A 167 18.45 -1.34 1.66
CA GLY A 167 18.02 -0.80 0.37
C GLY A 167 16.51 -0.83 0.22
N ARG A 168 16.03 -0.12 -0.78
CA ARG A 168 14.64 -0.11 -1.22
C ARG A 168 14.56 -0.50 -2.68
N GLY A 169 13.56 -1.30 -3.02
CA GLY A 169 13.24 -1.63 -4.40
C GLY A 169 11.75 -1.67 -4.68
N GLN A 170 11.42 -1.92 -5.93
CA GLN A 170 10.06 -2.17 -6.38
C GLN A 170 10.04 -3.41 -7.27
N ILE A 171 9.06 -4.29 -7.05
CA ILE A 171 8.73 -5.39 -7.95
C ILE A 171 7.33 -5.22 -8.51
N THR A 172 7.17 -5.48 -9.80
CA THR A 172 5.87 -5.66 -10.44
C THR A 172 5.54 -7.14 -10.47
N ILE A 173 4.33 -7.45 -10.01
CA ILE A 173 3.76 -8.80 -9.94
C ILE A 173 2.56 -8.83 -10.86
N GLU A 174 2.53 -9.73 -11.83
CA GLU A 174 1.40 -9.88 -12.75
C GLU A 174 0.80 -11.28 -12.64
N ASN A 175 -0.51 -11.37 -12.43
CA ASN A 175 -1.23 -12.63 -12.42
C ASN A 175 -1.42 -13.16 -13.84
N THR A 176 -0.66 -14.20 -14.17
CA THR A 176 -0.70 -14.89 -15.47
C THR A 176 -1.62 -16.10 -15.45
N SER A 177 -2.25 -16.41 -14.31
CA SER A 177 -3.21 -17.49 -14.19
C SER A 177 -4.62 -17.06 -14.64
N GLN A 178 -5.49 -18.05 -14.85
CA GLN A 178 -6.90 -17.84 -15.17
C GLN A 178 -7.81 -17.71 -13.93
N GLN A 179 -7.22 -17.65 -12.73
CA GLN A 179 -7.95 -17.55 -11.47
C GLN A 179 -7.49 -16.32 -10.70
N ALA A 180 -8.35 -15.80 -9.81
CA ALA A 180 -7.92 -14.81 -8.86
C ALA A 180 -6.92 -15.43 -7.87
N VAL A 181 -5.80 -14.76 -7.61
CA VAL A 181 -4.79 -15.20 -6.64
C VAL A 181 -4.64 -14.17 -5.53
N THR A 182 -4.70 -14.64 -4.29
CA THR A 182 -4.40 -13.82 -3.12
C THR A 182 -2.95 -14.06 -2.71
N LEU A 183 -2.16 -13.00 -2.69
CA LEU A 183 -0.71 -13.04 -2.58
C LEU A 183 -0.24 -12.25 -1.36
N PHE A 184 0.92 -12.61 -0.85
CA PHE A 184 1.66 -11.82 0.13
C PHE A 184 3.17 -11.95 -0.07
N MET A 185 3.94 -10.93 0.34
CA MET A 185 5.41 -11.03 0.37
C MET A 185 5.88 -11.39 1.79
N PRO A 186 6.50 -12.57 2.00
CA PRO A 186 6.99 -12.96 3.32
C PRO A 186 8.00 -11.97 3.90
N VAL A 187 7.97 -11.77 5.23
CA VAL A 187 9.07 -11.08 5.91
C VAL A 187 10.34 -11.95 5.84
N GLY A 188 11.42 -11.33 5.36
CA GLY A 188 12.69 -11.95 5.02
C GLY A 188 12.65 -12.71 3.69
N THR A 189 11.88 -12.21 2.72
CA THR A 189 11.98 -12.64 1.31
C THR A 189 13.43 -12.45 0.85
N ARG A 190 14.04 -13.50 0.28
CA ARG A 190 15.45 -13.51 -0.11
C ARG A 190 15.61 -12.88 -1.49
N PHE A 191 16.41 -11.82 -1.58
CA PHE A 191 16.82 -11.21 -2.85
C PHE A 191 18.34 -11.41 -3.02
N PRO A 192 18.76 -12.40 -3.83
CA PRO A 192 20.18 -12.63 -4.08
C PRO A 192 20.84 -11.42 -4.74
N ALA A 193 22.12 -11.20 -4.50
CA ALA A 193 22.89 -10.26 -5.32
C ALA A 193 23.08 -10.79 -6.75
N THR A 194 23.30 -9.89 -7.71
CA THR A 194 23.70 -10.29 -9.07
C THR A 194 25.16 -10.76 -9.13
N ASN A 195 25.96 -10.46 -8.12
CA ASN A 195 27.36 -10.85 -7.98
C ASN A 195 27.58 -11.57 -6.64
N ALA A 196 28.23 -12.74 -6.65
CA ALA A 196 28.48 -13.56 -5.46
C ALA A 196 29.40 -12.92 -4.40
N ALA A 197 30.12 -11.83 -4.73
CA ALA A 197 30.91 -11.05 -3.77
C ALA A 197 30.09 -9.99 -3.02
N GLN A 198 28.80 -9.85 -3.35
CA GLN A 198 27.87 -8.90 -2.76
C GLN A 198 26.83 -9.63 -1.89
N GLN A 199 26.28 -8.89 -0.93
CA GLN A 199 25.34 -9.43 0.04
C GLN A 199 23.99 -9.81 -0.58
N THR A 200 23.44 -10.92 -0.12
CA THR A 200 22.03 -11.24 -0.23
C THR A 200 21.24 -10.32 0.71
N MET A 201 20.00 -10.04 0.33
CA MET A 201 19.12 -9.15 1.08
C MET A 201 17.89 -9.90 1.62
N ALA A 202 17.54 -9.64 2.88
CA ALA A 202 16.31 -10.07 3.53
C ALA A 202 15.26 -8.95 3.46
N GLY A 203 14.25 -9.11 2.62
CA GLY A 203 13.27 -8.09 2.30
C GLY A 203 11.91 -8.26 2.95
N TYR A 204 11.15 -7.17 3.02
CA TYR A 204 9.77 -7.11 3.47
C TYR A 204 9.00 -6.00 2.73
N ALA A 205 7.68 -6.15 2.61
CA ALA A 205 6.86 -5.20 1.85
C ALA A 205 6.56 -3.97 2.70
N THR A 206 6.69 -2.79 2.08
CA THR A 206 6.35 -1.50 2.68
C THR A 206 5.12 -0.87 2.04
N ASN A 207 4.79 -1.24 0.80
CA ASN A 207 3.57 -0.85 0.11
C ASN A 207 3.21 -1.88 -0.98
N ALA A 208 1.92 -2.04 -1.27
CA ALA A 208 1.42 -2.76 -2.44
C ALA A 208 0.31 -1.95 -3.12
N GLN A 209 0.50 -1.59 -4.39
CA GLN A 209 -0.48 -0.90 -5.22
C GLN A 209 -1.07 -1.86 -6.25
N VAL A 210 -2.35 -2.18 -6.13
CA VAL A 210 -3.03 -3.15 -6.99
C VAL A 210 -3.78 -2.45 -8.11
N THR A 211 -3.58 -2.94 -9.33
CA THR A 211 -4.31 -2.56 -10.54
C THR A 211 -4.90 -3.82 -11.16
N ASN A 212 -6.21 -4.01 -11.03
CA ASN A 212 -6.91 -5.11 -11.70
C ASN A 212 -7.59 -4.61 -12.98
N PRO A 213 -7.62 -5.42 -14.06
CA PRO A 213 -8.50 -5.16 -15.17
C PRO A 213 -9.92 -4.97 -14.64
N GLN A 214 -10.57 -3.90 -15.05
CA GLN A 214 -12.00 -3.78 -14.82
C GLN A 214 -12.65 -4.94 -15.58
N ALA A 215 -13.45 -5.74 -14.90
CA ALA A 215 -14.28 -6.73 -15.58
C ALA A 215 -15.00 -5.97 -16.70
N ALA A 216 -14.87 -6.44 -17.95
CA ALA A 216 -15.69 -5.92 -19.02
C ALA A 216 -17.12 -6.02 -18.51
N ALA A 217 -17.82 -4.89 -18.41
CA ALA A 217 -19.24 -4.93 -18.08
C ALA A 217 -19.85 -5.82 -19.15
N ASP A 218 -20.39 -6.98 -18.74
CA ASP A 218 -21.16 -7.80 -19.65
C ASP A 218 -22.17 -6.85 -20.31
N PRO A 219 -22.23 -6.79 -21.65
CA PRO A 219 -23.23 -5.99 -22.30
C PRO A 219 -24.55 -6.47 -21.72
N ALA A 220 -25.24 -5.59 -20.98
CA ALA A 220 -26.52 -5.90 -20.38
C ALA A 220 -27.35 -6.57 -21.48
N PRO A 221 -27.90 -7.78 -21.24
CA PRO A 221 -28.62 -8.50 -22.27
C PRO A 221 -29.60 -7.52 -22.89
N ALA A 222 -29.44 -7.28 -24.21
CA ALA A 222 -30.23 -6.31 -24.93
C ALA A 222 -31.69 -6.62 -24.58
N GLN A 223 -32.32 -5.76 -23.78
CA GLN A 223 -33.73 -5.89 -23.51
C GLN A 223 -34.39 -5.76 -24.87
N LEU A 224 -34.84 -6.89 -25.41
CA LEU A 224 -35.70 -6.89 -26.58
C LEU A 224 -36.85 -5.92 -26.27
N PRO A 225 -37.21 -5.00 -27.18
CA PRO A 225 -38.33 -4.10 -26.97
C PRO A 225 -39.54 -4.95 -26.57
N SER A 226 -40.01 -4.81 -25.33
CA SER A 226 -41.22 -5.49 -24.89
C SER A 226 -42.38 -4.86 -25.65
N THR A 227 -42.83 -5.53 -26.70
CA THR A 227 -44.08 -5.23 -27.42
C THR A 227 -45.31 -5.67 -26.62
N SER A 228 -45.23 -5.72 -25.30
CA SER A 228 -46.41 -5.92 -24.45
C SER A 228 -47.25 -4.65 -24.52
N GLY A 229 -48.33 -4.75 -25.29
CA GLY A 229 -49.25 -3.67 -25.61
C GLY A 229 -49.74 -2.90 -24.39
N GLY A 230 -49.44 -1.61 -24.36
CA GLY A 230 -49.95 -0.67 -23.36
C GLY A 230 -50.27 0.72 -23.92
N ALA A 231 -50.06 0.97 -25.21
CA ALA A 231 -50.23 2.30 -25.82
C ALA A 231 -51.70 2.69 -26.10
N LEU A 232 -52.69 1.86 -25.73
CA LEU A 232 -54.11 2.21 -25.91
C LEU A 232 -54.83 2.66 -24.64
N ASN A 233 -54.20 2.62 -23.45
CA ASN A 233 -54.88 2.96 -22.20
C ASN A 233 -54.56 4.35 -21.63
N ALA A 234 -53.71 5.16 -22.29
CA ALA A 234 -53.34 6.49 -21.81
C ALA A 234 -54.21 7.64 -22.38
N LEU A 235 -55.15 7.36 -23.29
CA LEU A 235 -55.99 8.38 -23.94
C LEU A 235 -57.42 8.52 -23.37
N LEU A 236 -57.84 7.66 -22.44
CA LEU A 236 -59.21 7.65 -21.93
C LEU A 236 -59.54 8.58 -20.74
N PRO A 237 -58.60 9.09 -19.90
CA PRO A 237 -59.01 9.99 -18.81
C PRO A 237 -59.10 11.48 -19.22
N LEU A 238 -58.62 11.88 -20.41
CA LEU A 238 -58.64 13.28 -20.85
C LEU A 238 -59.98 13.72 -21.50
N LEU A 239 -60.88 12.80 -21.84
CA LEU A 239 -62.21 13.15 -22.35
C LEU A 239 -63.28 13.33 -21.25
N ALA A 240 -63.02 12.87 -20.02
CA ALA A 240 -64.00 12.95 -18.93
C ALA A 240 -63.98 14.27 -18.14
N LEU A 241 -62.93 15.09 -18.25
CA LEU A 241 -62.86 16.41 -17.58
C LEU A 241 -63.43 17.58 -18.42
N GLY A 242 -63.77 17.37 -19.70
CA GLY A 242 -64.32 18.41 -20.57
C GLY A 242 -65.84 18.63 -20.44
N LEU A 243 -66.59 17.64 -19.92
CA LEU A 243 -68.06 17.68 -19.86
C LEU A 243 -68.63 18.20 -18.52
N LEU A 244 -67.80 18.44 -17.50
CA LEU A 244 -68.23 19.03 -16.22
C LEU A 244 -68.08 20.56 -16.15
N ALA A 245 -67.46 21.19 -17.15
CA ALA A 245 -67.27 22.65 -17.20
C ALA A 245 -68.40 23.42 -17.93
N LEU A 246 -69.40 22.72 -18.50
CA LEU A 246 -70.53 23.34 -19.22
C LEU A 246 -71.89 23.21 -18.50
N GLY A 247 -71.94 22.59 -17.32
CA GLY A 247 -73.18 22.41 -16.54
C GLY A 247 -73.39 23.39 -15.38
N GLY A 248 -72.44 24.28 -15.11
CA GLY A 248 -72.40 25.10 -13.88
C GLY A 248 -72.93 26.54 -13.97
N THR A 249 -73.36 27.02 -15.14
CA THR A 249 -73.72 28.44 -15.35
C THR A 249 -75.23 28.73 -15.47
N LEU A 250 -76.12 27.80 -15.07
CA LEU A 250 -77.58 27.97 -15.24
C LEU A 250 -78.42 28.00 -13.95
N HIS A 251 -77.80 28.11 -12.76
CA HIS A 251 -78.57 28.16 -11.50
C HIS A 251 -78.39 29.41 -10.61
N LEU A 252 -77.70 30.47 -11.07
CA LEU A 252 -77.57 31.73 -10.32
C LEU A 252 -78.17 32.94 -11.06
N ALA A 253 -79.43 32.83 -11.50
CA ALA A 253 -80.20 33.99 -11.95
C ALA A 253 -81.71 33.82 -11.67
N ARG A 254 -82.09 33.47 -10.42
CA ARG A 254 -83.50 33.54 -10.01
C ARG A 254 -83.70 33.73 -8.51
N ARG A 255 -83.10 34.77 -7.91
CA ARG A 255 -83.53 35.33 -6.60
C ARG A 255 -83.21 36.82 -6.50
N VAL A 256 -83.88 37.63 -7.33
CA VAL A 256 -84.12 39.06 -7.07
C VAL A 256 -85.55 39.38 -7.52
N ASN A 257 -86.52 39.17 -6.63
CA ASN A 257 -87.77 39.93 -6.57
C ASN A 257 -88.65 39.40 -5.42
N SER A 258 -88.62 40.08 -4.27
CA SER A 258 -89.74 40.25 -3.34
C SER A 258 -89.28 41.05 -2.11
N ARG A 259 -89.23 42.37 -2.26
CA ARG A 259 -89.90 43.37 -1.41
C ARG A 259 -89.62 44.77 -1.96
#